data_AF-A0A5R9KVU7-F1
#
_entry.id   AF-A0A5R9KVU7-F1
#
_cell.length_a   1.000
_cell.length_b   1.000
_cell.length_c   1.000
_cell.angle_alpha   90.00
_cell.angle_beta   90.00
_cell.angle_gamma   90.00
#
_symmetry.space_group_name_H-M   'P 1'
#
loop_
_entity.id
_entity.type
_entity.pdbx_description
1 polymer ?
#
loop_
_entity_poly.entity_id
_entity_poly.type
_entity_poly.pdbx_seq_one_letter_code
_entity_poly.pdbx_strand_id
1 'polypeptide(L)'
;MKFSISIYISALALLLLSCDDRNTATLAPDYLYDAGNQAVIKSIINNKKGTISMLYGNDLALQTAHDSLLKPNDGAHYTMVTWKQKPMPHWYGTNMNGEIYSIEHLKVVQRNDTQLAFDYEFQAGKGYQPGDDQPEKEQRIKLITSQRAAVFP
;
A
#
# COMPACT_ATOMS: atom_id res chain seq x y z
N MET A 1 -18.92 -60.88 -18.98
CA MET A 1 -18.64 -59.88 -20.02
C MET A 1 -19.49 -58.62 -19.92
N LYS A 2 -20.84 -58.69 -19.89
CA LYS A 2 -21.70 -57.49 -19.82
C LYS A 2 -21.53 -56.65 -18.54
N PHE A 3 -21.34 -57.31 -17.39
CA PHE A 3 -21.10 -56.61 -16.10
C PHE A 3 -19.78 -55.85 -16.06
N SER A 4 -18.71 -56.41 -16.64
CA SER A 4 -17.39 -55.78 -16.70
C SER A 4 -17.41 -54.51 -17.56
N ILE A 5 -18.11 -54.55 -18.70
CA ILE A 5 -18.28 -53.39 -19.59
C ILE A 5 -19.03 -52.25 -18.87
N SER A 6 -20.04 -52.58 -18.06
CA SER A 6 -20.80 -51.58 -17.32
C SER A 6 -19.94 -50.85 -16.28
N ILE A 7 -19.03 -51.56 -15.60
CA ILE A 7 -18.09 -50.96 -14.62
C ILE A 7 -17.11 -50.00 -15.32
N TYR A 8 -16.59 -50.37 -16.49
CA TYR A 8 -15.68 -49.49 -17.25
C TYR A 8 -16.38 -48.21 -17.74
N ILE A 9 -17.66 -48.29 -18.13
CA ILE A 9 -18.44 -47.11 -18.53
C ILE A 9 -18.68 -46.17 -17.33
N SER A 10 -18.99 -46.72 -16.15
CA SER A 10 -19.16 -45.92 -14.93
C SER A 10 -17.86 -45.23 -14.50
N ALA A 11 -16.72 -45.91 -14.59
CA ALA A 11 -15.41 -45.34 -14.26
C ALA A 11 -15.00 -44.22 -15.23
N LEU A 12 -15.30 -44.37 -16.52
CA LEU A 12 -15.02 -43.35 -17.53
C LEU A 12 -15.88 -42.09 -17.33
N ALA A 13 -17.13 -42.24 -16.89
CA ALA A 13 -18.00 -41.11 -16.57
C ALA A 13 -17.51 -40.30 -15.35
N LEU A 14 -16.91 -40.95 -14.37
CA LEU A 14 -16.32 -40.28 -13.19
C LEU A 14 -15.07 -39.46 -13.54
N LEU A 15 -14.31 -39.85 -14.56
CA LEU A 15 -13.13 -39.09 -15.02
C LEU A 15 -13.50 -37.82 -15.79
N LEU A 16 -14.68 -37.76 -16.41
CA LEU A 16 -15.14 -36.60 -17.18
C LEU A 16 -15.85 -35.54 -16.32
N LEU A 17 -16.15 -35.84 -15.05
CA LEU A 17 -16.74 -34.91 -14.08
C LEU A 17 -15.71 -34.22 -13.18
N SER A 18 -14.41 -34.40 -13.45
CA SER A 18 -13.37 -33.59 -12.79
C SER A 18 -13.50 -32.14 -13.27
N CYS A 19 -14.32 -31.36 -12.58
CA CYS A 19 -14.36 -29.92 -12.74
C CYS A 19 -12.95 -29.35 -12.53
N ASP A 20 -12.44 -28.76 -13.60
CA ASP A 20 -11.23 -27.95 -13.59
C ASP A 20 -11.59 -26.64 -12.88
N ASP A 21 -11.37 -26.59 -11.56
CA ASP A 21 -11.41 -25.36 -10.77
C ASP A 21 -10.18 -24.54 -11.19
N ARG A 22 -10.26 -23.96 -12.39
CA ARG A 22 -9.27 -22.99 -12.86
C ARG A 22 -9.37 -21.81 -11.91
N ASN A 23 -8.48 -21.79 -10.92
CA ASN A 23 -8.16 -20.63 -10.12
C ASN A 23 -7.67 -19.54 -11.07
N THR A 24 -8.61 -18.81 -11.68
CA THR A 24 -8.30 -17.52 -12.29
C THR A 24 -7.83 -16.67 -11.14
N ALA A 25 -6.53 -16.39 -11.08
CA ALA A 25 -5.96 -15.51 -10.08
C ALA A 25 -6.77 -14.22 -10.07
N THR A 26 -7.58 -14.03 -9.02
CA THR A 26 -8.26 -12.78 -8.77
C THR A 26 -7.18 -11.74 -8.54
N LEU A 27 -7.25 -10.63 -9.28
CA LEU A 27 -6.34 -9.52 -9.08
C LEU A 27 -6.39 -9.12 -7.60
N ALA A 28 -5.22 -8.80 -7.05
CA ALA A 28 -5.11 -8.23 -5.72
C ALA A 28 -6.11 -7.07 -5.61
N PRO A 29 -6.89 -6.98 -4.51
CA PRO A 29 -7.86 -5.93 -4.35
C PRO A 29 -7.24 -4.54 -4.55
N ASP A 30 -7.98 -3.61 -5.17
CA ASP A 30 -7.55 -2.24 -5.51
C ASP A 30 -7.06 -1.39 -4.31
N TYR A 31 -7.29 -1.86 -3.08
CA TYR A 31 -6.82 -1.23 -1.85
C TYR A 31 -5.47 -1.76 -1.36
N LEU A 32 -4.92 -2.82 -1.96
CA LEU A 32 -3.57 -3.28 -1.65
C LEU A 32 -2.56 -2.44 -2.43
N TYR A 33 -1.48 -2.06 -1.74
CA TYR A 33 -0.35 -1.39 -2.34
C TYR A 33 0.90 -2.22 -2.08
N ASP A 34 1.67 -2.48 -3.14
CA ASP A 34 2.97 -3.14 -3.06
C ASP A 34 4.07 -2.07 -2.99
N ALA A 35 4.70 -1.94 -1.82
CA ALA A 35 5.80 -1.01 -1.59
C ALA A 35 7.18 -1.62 -1.95
N GLY A 36 7.21 -2.81 -2.56
CA GLY A 36 8.42 -3.53 -2.89
C GLY A 36 9.28 -3.80 -1.66
N ASN A 37 10.56 -3.40 -1.72
CA ASN A 37 11.53 -3.61 -0.65
C ASN A 37 11.50 -2.53 0.44
N GLN A 38 10.53 -1.61 0.43
CA GLN A 38 10.44 -0.58 1.47
C GLN A 38 9.84 -1.15 2.76
N ALA A 39 10.41 -0.74 3.89
CA ALA A 39 9.89 -1.05 5.21
C ALA A 39 8.76 -0.09 5.60
N VAL A 40 7.81 -0.57 6.41
CA VAL A 40 6.79 0.28 7.03
C VAL A 40 7.45 1.13 8.12
N ILE A 41 7.30 2.45 8.02
CA ILE A 41 7.74 3.41 9.03
C ILE A 41 6.60 3.69 10.02
N LYS A 42 5.41 4.06 9.52
CA LYS A 42 4.31 4.52 10.37
C LYS A 42 2.94 4.38 9.71
N SER A 43 1.92 4.07 10.51
CA SER A 43 0.50 4.23 10.15
C SER A 43 -0.08 5.50 10.76
N ILE A 44 -0.91 6.22 10.00
CA ILE A 44 -1.59 7.45 10.43
C ILE A 44 -3.08 7.32 10.10
N ILE A 45 -3.94 7.45 11.10
CA ILE A 45 -5.39 7.44 10.91
C ILE A 45 -5.91 8.87 11.09
N ASN A 46 -6.62 9.39 10.09
CA ASN A 46 -7.28 10.70 10.16
C ASN A 46 -8.79 10.55 10.02
N ASN A 47 -9.48 10.42 11.15
CA ASN A 47 -10.94 10.26 11.19
C ASN A 47 -11.68 11.51 10.69
N LYS A 48 -11.12 12.71 10.86
CA LYS A 48 -11.74 13.96 10.36
C LYS A 48 -11.78 14.00 8.84
N LYS A 49 -10.72 13.52 8.19
CA LYS A 49 -10.63 13.42 6.72
C LYS A 49 -11.13 12.08 6.17
N GLY A 50 -11.47 11.13 7.04
CA GLY A 50 -11.84 9.78 6.64
C GLY A 50 -10.75 9.08 5.84
N THR A 51 -9.48 9.19 6.26
CA THR A 51 -8.35 8.55 5.58
C THR A 51 -7.48 7.72 6.51
N ILE A 52 -6.81 6.70 5.95
CA ILE A 52 -5.73 5.95 6.58
C ILE A 52 -4.51 6.15 5.68
N SER A 53 -3.34 6.41 6.26
CA SER A 53 -2.09 6.51 5.52
C SER A 53 -1.06 5.56 6.09
N MET A 54 -0.23 5.00 5.23
CA MET A 54 0.97 4.24 5.59
C MET A 54 2.17 4.92 4.95
N LEU A 55 3.16 5.21 5.77
CA LEU A 55 4.47 5.70 5.35
C LEU A 55 5.43 4.52 5.29
N TYR A 56 6.01 4.33 4.11
CA TYR A 56 7.08 3.38 3.82
C TYR A 56 8.39 4.12 3.54
N GLY A 57 9.51 3.43 3.68
CA GLY A 57 10.80 3.95 3.23
C GLY A 57 11.88 2.87 3.06
N ASN A 58 12.96 3.23 2.39
CA ASN A 58 14.17 2.40 2.35
C ASN A 58 14.94 2.47 3.68
N ASP A 59 16.04 1.72 3.80
CA ASP A 59 16.83 1.63 5.04
C ASP A 59 17.30 2.99 5.56
N LEU A 60 17.70 3.91 4.66
CA LEU A 60 18.09 5.27 5.02
C LEU A 60 16.93 6.07 5.61
N ALA A 61 15.77 6.02 4.96
CA ALA A 61 14.55 6.66 5.45
C ALA A 61 14.10 6.09 6.81
N LEU A 62 14.20 4.76 6.97
CA LEU A 62 13.87 4.07 8.22
C LEU A 62 14.84 4.45 9.35
N GLN A 63 16.14 4.50 9.08
CA GLN A 63 17.15 4.93 10.05
C GLN A 63 16.88 6.35 10.55
N THR A 64 16.61 7.30 9.64
CA THR A 64 16.20 8.66 10.01
C THR A 64 14.93 8.67 10.84
N ALA A 65 13.96 7.80 10.54
CA ALA A 65 12.72 7.73 11.29
C ALA A 65 12.89 7.15 12.71
N HIS A 66 13.92 6.33 12.95
CA HIS A 66 14.24 5.80 14.28
C HIS A 66 14.95 6.83 15.18
N ASP A 67 15.84 7.64 14.61
CA ASP A 67 16.56 8.67 15.35
C ASP A 67 16.11 10.07 14.96
N SER A 68 15.33 10.70 15.83
CA SER A 68 14.73 12.01 15.58
C SER A 68 15.71 13.18 15.50
N LEU A 69 17.00 12.97 15.82
CA LEU A 69 18.05 13.97 15.64
C LEU A 69 18.68 13.87 14.25
N LEU A 70 18.51 12.76 13.54
CA LEU A 70 19.01 12.60 12.19
C LEU A 70 18.12 13.36 11.21
N LYS A 71 18.78 14.08 10.30
CA LYS A 71 18.13 14.63 9.11
C LYS A 71 18.09 13.56 8.02
N PRO A 72 17.13 13.63 7.09
CA PRO A 72 17.14 12.78 5.91
C PRO A 72 18.45 12.95 5.14
N ASN A 73 19.04 11.83 4.72
CA ASN A 73 20.28 11.80 3.93
C ASN A 73 19.97 11.63 2.44
N ASP A 74 20.95 11.97 1.59
CA ASP A 74 20.89 11.67 0.16
C ASP A 74 20.58 10.18 -0.08
N GLY A 75 19.70 9.91 -1.06
CA GLY A 75 19.23 8.56 -1.38
C GLY A 75 18.11 8.04 -0.46
N ALA A 76 17.71 8.77 0.59
CA ALA A 76 16.51 8.41 1.34
C ALA A 76 15.27 8.51 0.44
N HIS A 77 14.46 7.45 0.43
CA HIS A 77 13.26 7.36 -0.39
C HIS A 77 12.08 6.97 0.48
N TYR A 78 11.08 7.84 0.51
CA TYR A 78 9.82 7.66 1.22
C TYR A 78 8.69 7.44 0.23
N THR A 79 7.70 6.67 0.65
CA THR A 79 6.45 6.51 -0.09
C THR A 79 5.30 6.54 0.90
N MET A 80 4.42 7.52 0.77
CA MET A 80 3.23 7.63 1.60
C MET A 80 2.00 7.30 0.78
N VAL A 81 1.34 6.22 1.14
CA VAL A 81 0.08 5.80 0.51
C VAL A 81 -1.05 6.18 1.43
N THR A 82 -2.06 6.84 0.87
CA THR A 82 -3.26 7.24 1.60
C THR A 82 -4.46 6.57 0.96
N TRP A 83 -5.30 5.95 1.78
CA TRP A 83 -6.58 5.36 1.40
C TRP A 83 -7.73 6.19 1.98
N LYS A 84 -8.87 6.18 1.30
CA LYS A 84 -10.14 6.50 1.94
C LYS A 84 -10.45 5.42 2.99
N GLN A 85 -11.11 5.81 4.08
CA GLN A 85 -11.68 4.86 5.02
C GLN A 85 -13.00 4.33 4.47
N LYS A 86 -13.23 3.02 4.63
CA LYS A 86 -14.55 2.42 4.43
C LYS A 86 -14.94 1.59 5.66
N PRO A 87 -16.23 1.45 5.98
CA PRO A 87 -16.66 0.58 7.07
C PRO A 87 -16.16 -0.85 6.88
N MET A 88 -15.73 -1.49 7.97
CA MET A 88 -15.37 -2.89 7.93
C MET A 88 -16.63 -3.76 7.93
N PRO A 89 -16.83 -4.63 6.93
CA PRO A 89 -17.99 -5.51 6.89
C PRO A 89 -18.11 -6.34 8.17
N HIS A 90 -19.32 -6.45 8.70
CA HIS A 90 -19.64 -7.21 9.92
C HIS A 90 -19.02 -6.69 11.23
N TRP A 91 -18.29 -5.57 11.23
CA TRP A 91 -17.66 -4.99 12.41
C TRP A 91 -18.05 -3.51 12.58
N TYR A 92 -19.12 -3.28 13.34
CA TYR A 92 -19.64 -1.94 13.58
C TYR A 92 -18.62 -1.05 14.31
N GLY A 93 -18.54 0.21 13.90
CA GLY A 93 -17.67 1.22 14.52
C GLY A 93 -16.19 1.14 14.12
N THR A 94 -15.83 0.25 13.20
CA THR A 94 -14.45 0.13 12.68
C THR A 94 -14.38 0.40 11.19
N ASN A 95 -13.25 0.95 10.76
CA ASN A 95 -12.98 1.25 9.36
C ASN A 95 -11.72 0.52 8.88
N MET A 96 -11.71 0.18 7.60
CA MET A 96 -10.58 -0.43 6.89
C MET A 96 -10.19 0.42 5.68
N ASN A 97 -9.11 0.01 5.00
CA ASN A 97 -8.68 0.62 3.76
C ASN A 97 -9.75 0.45 2.67
N GLY A 98 -10.22 1.57 2.14
CA GLY A 98 -10.99 1.67 0.91
C GLY A 98 -10.07 1.89 -0.29
N GLU A 99 -10.51 2.67 -1.27
CA GLU A 99 -9.71 2.97 -2.45
C GLU A 99 -8.48 3.83 -2.08
N ILE A 100 -7.38 3.63 -2.82
CA ILE A 100 -6.22 4.51 -2.75
C ILE A 100 -6.65 5.91 -3.16
N TYR A 101 -6.46 6.86 -2.26
CA TYR A 101 -6.66 8.28 -2.45
C TYR A 101 -5.43 8.94 -3.10
N SER A 102 -4.24 8.68 -2.57
CA SER A 102 -3.00 9.21 -3.14
C SER A 102 -1.81 8.30 -2.85
N ILE A 103 -0.82 8.39 -3.72
CA ILE A 103 0.52 7.84 -3.53
C ILE A 103 1.48 9.02 -3.67
N GLU A 104 2.27 9.27 -2.64
CA GLU A 104 3.24 10.36 -2.60
C GLU A 104 4.65 9.80 -2.48
N HIS A 105 5.49 10.08 -3.46
CA HIS A 105 6.90 9.70 -3.47
C HIS A 105 7.75 10.90 -3.07
N LEU A 106 8.74 10.66 -2.22
CA LEU A 106 9.71 11.67 -1.83
C LEU A 106 11.10 11.08 -1.85
N LYS A 107 11.94 11.58 -2.75
CA LYS A 107 13.38 11.25 -2.81
C LYS A 107 14.19 12.43 -2.31
N VAL A 108 15.14 12.14 -1.43
CA VAL A 108 16.15 13.10 -1.00
C VAL A 108 17.33 12.98 -1.95
N VAL A 109 17.68 14.07 -2.61
CA VAL A 109 18.75 14.11 -3.61
C VAL A 109 19.76 15.20 -3.28
N GLN A 110 21.04 14.87 -3.40
CA GLN A 110 22.11 15.86 -3.32
C GLN A 110 22.13 16.70 -4.61
N ARG A 111 21.84 18.02 -4.52
CA ARG A 111 21.86 18.90 -5.71
C ARG A 111 23.26 19.46 -6.00
N ASN A 112 24.06 19.67 -4.96
CA ASN A 112 25.45 20.12 -4.98
C ASN A 112 26.08 19.79 -3.61
N ASP A 113 27.39 20.01 -3.40
CA ASP A 113 28.12 19.54 -2.21
C ASP A 113 27.56 19.97 -0.85
N THR A 114 26.67 20.97 -0.79
CA THR A 114 26.17 21.54 0.48
C THR A 114 24.65 21.56 0.62
N GLN A 115 23.88 21.25 -0.44
CA GLN A 115 22.42 21.39 -0.42
C GLN A 115 21.70 20.10 -0.85
N LEU A 116 20.89 19.59 0.09
CA LEU A 116 19.87 18.57 -0.19
C LEU A 116 18.65 19.22 -0.86
N ALA A 117 18.08 18.51 -1.82
CA ALA A 117 16.80 18.79 -2.43
C ALA A 117 15.82 17.63 -2.21
N PHE A 118 14.54 17.94 -2.32
CA PHE A 118 13.44 17.03 -2.08
C PHE A 118 12.61 16.91 -3.37
N ASP A 119 12.80 15.79 -4.05
CA ASP A 119 12.07 15.42 -5.25
C ASP A 119 10.77 14.77 -4.81
N TYR A 120 9.72 15.58 -4.78
CA TYR A 120 8.37 15.20 -4.38
C TYR A 120 7.48 15.01 -5.60
N GLU A 121 6.78 13.89 -5.63
CA GLU A 121 5.80 13.54 -6.64
C GLU A 121 4.48 13.13 -5.98
N PHE A 122 3.38 13.70 -6.45
CA PHE A 122 2.03 13.34 -6.06
C PHE A 122 1.35 12.58 -7.19
N GLN A 123 0.87 11.38 -6.89
CA GLN A 123 0.06 10.58 -7.80
C GLN A 123 -1.34 10.39 -7.21
N ALA A 124 -2.35 10.85 -7.95
CA ALA A 124 -3.75 10.62 -7.63
C ALA A 124 -4.12 9.13 -7.76
N GLY A 125 -4.82 8.60 -6.77
CA GLY A 125 -5.40 7.26 -6.83
C GLY A 125 -6.86 7.28 -7.33
N LYS A 126 -7.49 6.10 -7.46
CA LYS A 126 -8.89 5.99 -7.88
C LYS A 126 -9.88 6.73 -6.96
N GLY A 127 -9.53 6.84 -5.68
CA GLY A 127 -10.33 7.54 -4.68
C GLY A 127 -10.16 9.07 -4.68
N TYR A 128 -9.23 9.61 -5.48
CA TYR A 128 -9.05 11.06 -5.66
C TYR A 128 -10.09 11.61 -6.63
N GLN A 129 -10.82 12.65 -6.24
CA GLN A 129 -11.92 13.18 -7.04
C GLN A 129 -11.56 14.53 -7.69
N PRO A 130 -12.14 14.87 -8.85
CA PRO A 130 -12.04 16.21 -9.40
C PRO A 130 -12.58 17.25 -8.40
N GLY A 131 -11.75 18.25 -8.08
CA GLY A 131 -12.08 19.28 -7.08
C GLY A 131 -11.52 19.01 -5.68
N ASP A 132 -10.87 17.86 -5.45
CA ASP A 132 -10.03 17.69 -4.28
C ASP A 132 -8.82 18.64 -4.34
N ASP A 133 -8.50 19.26 -3.21
CA ASP A 133 -7.37 20.18 -3.08
C ASP A 133 -6.06 19.45 -3.35
N GLN A 134 -5.29 19.94 -4.32
CA GLN A 134 -3.93 19.45 -4.54
C GLN A 134 -3.09 19.76 -3.29
N PRO A 135 -2.36 18.78 -2.73
CA PRO A 135 -1.61 19.00 -1.52
C PRO A 135 -0.45 19.98 -1.75
N GLU A 136 -0.26 20.90 -0.81
CA GLU A 136 0.85 21.85 -0.84
C GLU A 136 2.17 21.13 -0.53
N LYS A 137 3.12 21.24 -1.45
CA LYS A 137 4.31 20.40 -1.53
C LYS A 137 5.17 20.49 -0.26
N GLU A 138 5.45 21.69 0.22
CA GLU A 138 6.34 21.97 1.34
C GLU A 138 5.78 21.39 2.65
N GLN A 139 4.46 21.50 2.87
CA GLN A 139 3.75 20.89 3.99
C GLN A 139 3.78 19.37 3.93
N ARG A 140 3.66 18.77 2.74
CA ARG A 140 3.77 17.31 2.57
C ARG A 140 5.17 16.80 2.82
N ILE A 141 6.20 17.47 2.29
CA ILE A 141 7.60 17.13 2.56
C ILE A 141 7.87 17.17 4.07
N LYS A 142 7.43 18.24 4.75
CA LYS A 142 7.56 18.35 6.20
C LYS A 142 6.80 17.25 6.94
N LEU A 143 5.58 16.93 6.52
CA LEU A 143 4.79 15.84 7.12
C LEU A 143 5.52 14.51 6.99
N ILE A 144 5.95 14.13 5.79
CA ILE A 144 6.61 12.86 5.49
C ILE A 144 7.90 12.71 6.28
N THR A 145 8.77 13.72 6.23
CA THR A 145 10.10 13.67 6.85
C THR A 145 10.11 13.81 8.37
N SER A 146 9.00 14.28 8.97
CA SER A 146 8.89 14.43 10.43
C SER A 146 8.33 13.19 11.15
N GLN A 147 7.93 12.14 10.41
CA GLN A 147 7.39 10.93 11.03
C GLN A 147 8.50 10.11 11.67
N ARG A 148 8.26 9.70 12.92
CA ARG A 148 9.07 8.71 13.62
C ARG A 148 8.54 7.30 13.36
N ALA A 149 9.45 6.33 13.32
CA ALA A 149 9.09 4.93 13.18
C ALA A 149 8.22 4.49 14.37
N ALA A 150 7.18 3.71 14.09
CA ALA A 150 6.37 3.08 15.14
C ALA A 150 7.23 2.03 15.86
N VAL A 151 7.38 2.18 17.17
CA VAL A 151 8.03 1.20 18.04
C VAL A 151 6.94 0.37 18.73
N PHE A 152 7.00 -0.95 18.54
CA PHE A 152 6.14 -1.86 19.29
C PHE A 152 6.71 -2.00 20.72
N PRO A 153 5.88 -1.84 21.77
CA PRO A 153 6.31 -1.95 23.17
C PRO A 153 6.71 -3.37 23.57
#